data_AF-A0A0P1AAH1-F1
#
_entry.id   AF-A0A0P1AAH1-F1
#
_cell.length_a   1.000
_cell.length_b   1.000
_cell.length_c   1.000
_cell.angle_alpha   90.00
_cell.angle_beta   90.00
_cell.angle_gamma   90.00
#
_symmetry.space_group_name_H-M   'P 1'
#
loop_
_entity.id
_entity.type
_entity.pdbx_description
1 polymer ?
#
loop_
_entity_poly.entity_id
_entity_poly.type
_entity_poly.pdbx_seq_one_letter_code
_entity_poly.pdbx_strand_id
1 'polypeptide(L)'
;MKLKKLFYRLMMLSTFALLSFYDTEAVELLTSNATWDETHQNSRRFLSTPATHNNNVQKLLIDLESSIGKMSSVTSRIWNRIKHIKLVQKGVELKHRKNGYIKLGEEDKKSKPRQEVKSVGVLKELFLKSLMPSVYLKLADNKSEAIKALFIHYDVGSVTSNIFSSSQFKKWFAVINDAYSNESQHGYERTLEALITTFGKERIYKDLAKAWEDPSAREAGKLLDRALSNIWVKKGLKHNSVQQDFLKWFYYRSFKNWYFPTIDFLLDEMEKIGFLYGFSAMLKTAETRVRDVGDYDARITKLEEWKQKNLSDMDLFVMLDFEDRHNKILLTSDELYTWYDFAKLKKGNPSEALRDKLYRQGSEEDVAVLLSVVAKERDHSLGEETLDAVFQRWKKKRTDHQVASGLFSRRGNKDIFNREEMYVFDSYMRFRHKSGPHKLMYEELSLFFGDKFDEMLAKAVERGNLIAMRLYWAKRSK
;
A
#
# COMPACT_ATOMS: atom_id res chain seq x y z
N MET A 1 -52.25 17.52 16.24
CA MET A 1 -52.75 17.07 14.91
C MET A 1 -51.96 17.64 13.70
N LYS A 2 -51.58 18.93 13.66
CA LYS A 2 -50.82 19.54 12.54
C LYS A 2 -49.40 18.96 12.34
N LEU A 3 -48.70 18.60 13.43
CA LEU A 3 -47.34 18.04 13.35
C LEU A 3 -47.31 16.63 12.73
N LYS A 4 -48.28 15.76 13.08
CA LYS A 4 -48.48 14.44 12.44
C LYS A 4 -48.71 14.60 10.94
N LYS A 5 -49.54 15.56 10.53
CA LYS A 5 -49.84 15.84 9.11
C LYS A 5 -48.62 16.34 8.33
N LEU A 6 -47.71 17.08 8.97
CA LEU A 6 -46.44 17.52 8.38
C LEU A 6 -45.44 16.35 8.26
N PHE A 7 -45.37 15.50 9.29
CA PHE A 7 -44.51 14.31 9.30
C PHE A 7 -44.93 13.30 8.21
N TYR A 8 -46.23 13.03 8.04
CA TYR A 8 -46.72 12.18 6.95
C TYR A 8 -46.44 12.75 5.56
N ARG A 9 -46.49 14.08 5.38
CA ARG A 9 -46.14 14.72 4.11
C ARG A 9 -44.65 14.64 3.80
N LEU A 10 -43.80 14.75 4.81
CA LEU A 10 -42.35 14.58 4.68
C LEU A 10 -41.96 13.12 4.38
N MET A 11 -42.58 12.15 5.07
CA MET A 11 -42.45 10.72 4.79
C MET A 11 -42.84 10.38 3.35
N MET A 12 -44.00 10.87 2.88
CA MET A 12 -44.45 10.63 1.50
C MET A 12 -43.49 11.24 0.47
N LEU A 13 -42.92 12.42 0.74
CA LEU A 13 -41.91 13.06 -0.13
C LEU A 13 -40.59 12.27 -0.16
N SER A 14 -40.14 11.71 0.97
CA SER A 14 -38.93 10.87 0.99
C SER A 14 -39.15 9.53 0.29
N THR A 15 -40.33 8.91 0.42
CA THR A 15 -40.67 7.66 -0.29
C THR A 15 -40.77 7.89 -1.80
N PHE A 16 -41.31 9.04 -2.23
CA PHE A 16 -41.39 9.40 -3.65
C PHE A 16 -40.00 9.68 -4.24
N ALA A 17 -39.11 10.34 -3.49
CA ALA A 17 -37.73 10.56 -3.90
C ALA A 17 -36.93 9.25 -4.00
N LEU A 18 -37.15 8.31 -3.08
CA LEU A 18 -36.56 6.97 -3.12
C LEU A 18 -37.04 6.15 -4.32
N LEU A 19 -38.33 6.23 -4.66
CA LEU A 19 -38.90 5.54 -5.83
C LEU A 19 -38.36 6.12 -7.15
N SER A 20 -38.09 7.42 -7.24
CA SER A 20 -37.48 8.03 -8.43
C SER A 20 -36.00 7.69 -8.64
N PHE A 21 -35.33 7.10 -7.64
CA PHE A 21 -33.93 6.65 -7.74
C PHE A 21 -33.78 5.19 -8.19
N TYR A 22 -34.87 4.40 -8.23
CA TYR A 22 -34.81 2.98 -8.61
C TYR A 22 -34.94 2.74 -10.11
N ASP A 23 -35.14 3.77 -10.93
CA ASP A 23 -35.35 3.67 -12.38
C ASP A 23 -34.14 4.20 -13.19
N THR A 24 -32.94 4.14 -12.62
CA THR A 24 -31.69 4.63 -13.25
C THR A 24 -30.95 3.60 -14.09
N GLU A 25 -31.27 2.31 -14.00
CA GLU A 25 -30.66 1.27 -14.85
C GLU A 25 -31.10 1.38 -16.33
N ALA A 26 -32.24 2.03 -16.62
CA ALA A 26 -32.68 2.27 -18.00
C ALA A 26 -31.98 3.47 -18.67
N VAL A 27 -31.35 4.36 -17.89
CA VAL A 27 -30.79 5.64 -18.39
C VAL A 27 -29.30 5.52 -18.70
N GLU A 28 -28.54 4.71 -17.97
CA GLU A 28 -27.09 4.56 -18.19
C GLU A 28 -26.72 3.86 -19.51
N LEU A 29 -27.65 3.11 -20.12
CA LEU A 29 -27.41 2.45 -21.42
C LEU A 29 -27.53 3.40 -22.63
N LEU A 30 -28.03 4.63 -22.44
CA LEU A 30 -28.26 5.62 -23.50
C LEU A 30 -27.26 6.77 -23.51
N THR A 31 -26.40 6.90 -22.49
CA THR A 31 -25.48 8.05 -22.32
C THR A 31 -24.04 7.80 -22.74
N SER A 32 -23.68 6.60 -23.21
CA SER A 32 -22.33 6.33 -23.77
C SER A 32 -22.25 6.67 -25.25
N ASN A 33 -22.31 7.96 -25.58
CA ASN A 33 -21.73 8.64 -26.76
C ASN A 33 -22.62 9.81 -27.21
N ALA A 34 -22.32 11.04 -26.75
CA ALA A 34 -22.48 12.26 -27.55
C ALA A 34 -22.06 13.51 -26.75
N THR A 35 -21.40 14.44 -27.43
CA THR A 35 -21.03 15.77 -26.96
C THR A 35 -22.24 16.68 -26.76
N TRP A 36 -22.11 17.60 -25.80
CA TRP A 36 -23.16 18.34 -25.08
C TRP A 36 -24.14 19.23 -25.85
N ASP A 37 -24.12 19.29 -27.19
CA ASP A 37 -24.96 20.23 -27.97
C ASP A 37 -26.14 19.56 -28.72
N GLU A 38 -26.17 18.24 -28.85
CA GLU A 38 -27.24 17.54 -29.62
C GLU A 38 -28.49 17.20 -28.80
N THR A 39 -28.42 17.24 -27.47
CA THR A 39 -29.47 16.72 -26.57
C THR A 39 -30.76 17.54 -26.60
N HIS A 40 -30.67 18.84 -26.89
CA HIS A 40 -31.83 19.75 -26.89
C HIS A 40 -32.58 19.81 -28.23
N GLN A 41 -31.92 19.45 -29.34
CA GLN A 41 -32.57 19.34 -30.66
C GLN A 41 -33.14 17.93 -30.90
N ASN A 42 -32.48 16.89 -30.40
CA ASN A 42 -32.96 15.50 -30.57
C ASN A 42 -34.20 15.18 -29.72
N SER A 43 -34.34 15.79 -28.55
CA SER A 43 -35.56 15.67 -27.73
C SER A 43 -36.78 16.34 -28.37
N ARG A 44 -36.61 17.37 -29.21
CA ARG A 44 -37.71 17.95 -30.02
C ARG A 44 -38.02 17.14 -31.29
N ARG A 45 -37.03 16.49 -31.91
CA ARG A 45 -37.25 15.60 -33.08
C ARG A 45 -37.93 14.28 -32.71
N PHE A 46 -37.72 13.77 -31.50
CA PHE A 46 -38.41 12.56 -31.03
C PHE A 46 -39.92 12.77 -30.81
N LEU A 47 -40.33 14.00 -30.51
CA LEU A 47 -41.73 14.40 -30.28
C LEU A 47 -42.55 14.58 -31.57
N SER A 48 -41.97 14.37 -32.76
CA SER A 48 -42.67 14.47 -34.04
C SER A 48 -42.82 13.14 -34.80
N THR A 49 -42.67 12.00 -34.11
CA THR A 49 -42.92 10.68 -34.72
C THR A 49 -44.35 10.19 -34.43
N PRO A 50 -44.98 9.39 -35.34
CA PRO A 50 -46.38 8.95 -35.20
C PRO A 50 -46.67 8.06 -33.98
N ALA A 51 -45.64 7.66 -33.21
CA ALA A 51 -45.77 6.79 -32.04
C ALA A 51 -46.23 7.50 -30.74
N THR A 52 -46.51 8.81 -30.76
CA THR A 52 -46.92 9.59 -29.56
C THR A 52 -48.41 9.92 -29.48
N HIS A 53 -49.26 9.32 -30.32
CA HIS A 53 -50.73 9.52 -30.31
C HIS A 53 -51.48 8.64 -29.28
N ASN A 54 -50.80 8.16 -28.23
CA ASN A 54 -51.48 7.51 -27.12
C ASN A 54 -51.88 8.56 -26.08
N ASN A 55 -53.19 8.82 -25.97
CA ASN A 55 -53.78 9.79 -25.02
C ASN A 55 -53.34 9.57 -23.55
N ASN A 56 -53.01 8.33 -23.16
CA ASN A 56 -52.54 8.03 -21.82
C ASN A 56 -51.09 8.50 -21.58
N VAL A 57 -50.24 8.46 -22.61
CA VAL A 57 -48.84 8.93 -22.54
C VAL A 57 -48.79 10.45 -22.51
N GLN A 58 -49.64 11.12 -23.32
CA GLN A 58 -49.75 12.59 -23.27
C GLN A 58 -50.29 13.08 -21.92
N LYS A 59 -51.28 12.39 -21.35
CA LYS A 59 -51.81 12.73 -20.02
C LYS A 59 -50.76 12.56 -18.92
N LEU A 60 -49.98 11.48 -18.96
CA LEU A 60 -48.86 11.27 -18.03
C LEU A 60 -47.78 12.35 -18.17
N LEU A 61 -47.43 12.77 -19.38
CA LEU A 61 -46.47 13.85 -19.63
C LEU A 61 -46.97 15.21 -19.10
N ILE A 62 -48.24 15.55 -19.33
CA ILE A 62 -48.86 16.78 -18.82
C ILE A 62 -48.92 16.77 -17.28
N ASP A 63 -49.24 15.62 -16.68
CA ASP A 63 -49.26 15.47 -15.21
C ASP A 63 -47.84 15.53 -14.61
N LEU A 64 -46.83 15.04 -15.34
CA LEU A 64 -45.42 15.13 -14.96
C LEU A 64 -44.91 16.57 -15.03
N GLU A 65 -45.18 17.29 -16.14
CA GLU A 65 -44.81 18.70 -16.31
C GLU A 65 -45.52 19.60 -15.28
N SER A 66 -46.80 19.34 -14.99
CA SER A 66 -47.56 20.01 -13.92
C SER A 66 -46.95 19.76 -12.54
N SER A 67 -46.46 18.55 -12.29
CA SER A 67 -45.82 18.16 -11.03
C SER A 67 -44.41 18.76 -10.89
N ILE A 68 -43.64 18.83 -11.97
CA ILE A 68 -42.33 19.52 -12.03
C ILE A 68 -42.50 21.02 -11.81
N GLY A 69 -43.51 21.64 -12.46
CA GLY A 69 -43.87 23.04 -12.24
C GLY A 69 -44.23 23.32 -10.78
N LYS A 70 -45.02 22.44 -10.15
CA LYS A 70 -45.35 22.55 -8.71
C LYS A 70 -44.13 22.38 -7.82
N MET A 71 -43.24 21.42 -8.11
CA MET A 71 -42.00 21.19 -7.37
C MET A 71 -41.06 22.39 -7.45
N SER A 72 -40.87 22.99 -8.63
CA SER A 72 -40.05 24.20 -8.81
C SER A 72 -40.56 25.38 -7.97
N SER A 73 -41.89 25.51 -7.81
CA SER A 73 -42.51 26.54 -6.98
C SER A 73 -42.33 26.29 -5.48
N VAL A 74 -42.22 25.02 -5.07
CA VAL A 74 -42.03 24.61 -3.66
C VAL A 74 -40.57 24.77 -3.28
N THR A 75 -39.63 24.34 -4.13
CA THR A 75 -38.19 24.55 -3.92
C THR A 75 -37.84 26.03 -3.92
N SER A 76 -38.41 26.84 -4.81
CA SER A 76 -38.26 28.30 -4.81
C SER A 76 -38.82 28.94 -3.53
N ARG A 77 -39.96 28.47 -3.01
CA ARG A 77 -40.53 28.95 -1.74
C ARG A 77 -39.67 28.57 -0.52
N ILE A 78 -39.08 27.37 -0.52
CA ILE A 78 -38.15 26.92 0.51
C ILE A 78 -36.86 27.76 0.45
N TRP A 79 -36.31 27.99 -0.74
CA TRP A 79 -35.12 28.82 -0.95
C TRP A 79 -35.33 30.26 -0.50
N ASN A 80 -36.48 30.86 -0.85
CA ASN A 80 -36.83 32.21 -0.41
C ASN A 80 -36.99 32.31 1.10
N ARG A 81 -37.54 31.27 1.77
CA ARG A 81 -37.60 31.22 3.24
C ARG A 81 -36.21 31.11 3.87
N ILE A 82 -35.30 30.31 3.29
CA ILE A 82 -33.91 30.20 3.75
C ILE A 82 -33.18 31.53 3.61
N LYS A 83 -33.35 32.24 2.48
CA LYS A 83 -32.80 33.57 2.25
C LYS A 83 -33.34 34.60 3.26
N HIS A 84 -34.64 34.53 3.55
CA HIS A 84 -35.28 35.42 4.53
C HIS A 84 -34.80 35.17 5.96
N ILE A 85 -34.53 33.90 6.32
CA ILE A 85 -33.95 33.54 7.62
C ILE A 85 -32.52 34.11 7.76
N LYS A 86 -31.69 34.01 6.71
CA LYS A 86 -30.34 34.62 6.70
C LYS A 86 -30.39 36.15 6.86
N LEU A 87 -31.35 36.82 6.22
CA LEU A 87 -31.52 38.28 6.35
C LEU A 87 -31.98 38.70 7.75
N VAL A 88 -32.89 37.94 8.36
CA VAL A 88 -33.33 38.18 9.75
C VAL A 88 -32.18 37.96 10.74
N GLN A 89 -31.35 36.93 10.54
CA GLN A 89 -30.17 36.67 11.38
C GLN A 89 -29.13 37.81 11.28
N LYS A 90 -28.85 38.29 10.08
CA LYS A 90 -27.96 39.45 9.86
C LYS A 90 -28.51 40.74 10.51
N GLY A 91 -29.84 40.91 10.50
CA GLY A 91 -30.52 42.01 11.20
C GLY A 91 -30.41 41.91 12.73
N VAL A 92 -30.49 40.70 13.29
CA VAL A 92 -30.33 40.45 14.74
C VAL A 92 -28.88 40.68 15.19
N GLU A 93 -27.89 40.23 14.41
CA GLU A 93 -26.46 40.49 14.68
C GLU A 93 -26.12 41.99 14.64
N LEU A 94 -26.68 42.73 13.66
CA LEU A 94 -26.53 44.19 13.58
C LEU A 94 -27.21 44.91 14.76
N LYS A 95 -28.33 44.39 15.27
CA LYS A 95 -29.04 44.93 16.43
C LYS A 95 -28.28 44.67 17.74
N HIS A 96 -27.63 43.51 17.87
CA HIS A 96 -26.74 43.22 19.01
C HIS A 96 -25.44 44.04 18.97
N ARG A 97 -24.89 44.32 17.78
CA ARG A 97 -23.76 45.25 17.64
C ARG A 97 -24.12 46.69 17.98
N LYS A 98 -25.34 47.15 17.67
CA LYS A 98 -25.83 48.50 18.04
C LYS A 98 -26.14 48.65 19.52
N ASN A 99 -26.55 47.58 20.20
CA ASN A 99 -26.90 47.60 21.62
C ASN A 99 -25.70 47.35 22.57
N GLY A 100 -24.51 47.11 22.05
CA GLY A 100 -23.27 46.93 22.84
C GLY A 100 -22.65 48.22 23.39
N TYR A 101 -23.29 49.39 23.20
CA TYR A 101 -22.81 50.70 23.65
C TYR A 101 -23.88 51.47 24.45
N ILE A 102 -24.57 50.85 25.41
CA ILE A 102 -25.29 51.60 26.46
C ILE A 102 -25.15 50.90 27.83
N LYS A 103 -24.36 51.55 28.69
CA LYS A 103 -24.30 51.63 30.16
C LYS A 103 -24.66 50.45 31.08
N LEU A 104 -23.70 50.24 32.01
CA LEU A 104 -23.76 49.72 33.38
C LEU A 104 -25.02 50.11 34.19
N GLY A 105 -25.49 49.18 35.03
CA GLY A 105 -26.37 49.46 36.18
C GLY A 105 -27.20 48.25 36.66
N GLU A 106 -26.80 47.71 37.82
CA GLU A 106 -27.57 47.04 38.89
C GLU A 106 -28.52 45.83 38.64
N GLU A 107 -28.18 44.78 39.39
CA GLU A 107 -28.96 43.82 40.22
C GLU A 107 -30.34 43.22 39.81
N ASP A 108 -30.36 41.89 40.00
CA ASP A 108 -31.45 41.04 40.52
C ASP A 108 -32.68 40.66 39.65
N LYS A 109 -32.71 39.38 39.20
CA LYS A 109 -33.66 38.34 39.66
C LYS A 109 -33.70 37.11 38.73
N LYS A 110 -33.73 35.95 39.39
CA LYS A 110 -34.16 34.60 38.96
C LYS A 110 -34.80 34.50 37.56
N SER A 111 -34.12 33.83 36.63
CA SER A 111 -34.81 33.07 35.57
C SER A 111 -34.07 31.76 35.28
N LYS A 112 -34.83 30.66 35.28
CA LYS A 112 -34.37 29.32 34.87
C LYS A 112 -33.81 29.38 33.45
N PRO A 113 -32.69 28.70 33.12
CA PRO A 113 -32.24 28.63 31.74
C PRO A 113 -33.22 27.78 30.93
N ARG A 114 -33.82 28.42 29.93
CA ARG A 114 -34.60 27.82 28.82
C ARG A 114 -33.85 26.61 28.24
N GLN A 115 -34.44 25.43 28.34
CA GLN A 115 -34.04 24.21 27.61
C GLN A 115 -34.43 24.22 26.12
N GLU A 116 -34.98 25.30 25.58
CA GLU A 116 -35.63 25.32 24.24
C GLU A 116 -34.73 25.60 23.03
N VAL A 117 -33.42 25.82 23.18
CA VAL A 117 -32.56 26.18 22.01
C VAL A 117 -31.77 24.99 21.43
N LYS A 118 -31.65 23.86 22.15
CA LYS A 118 -30.90 22.69 21.64
C LYS A 118 -31.69 21.85 20.62
N SER A 119 -33.02 21.76 20.73
CA SER A 119 -33.84 20.87 19.88
C SER A 119 -33.96 21.33 18.43
N VAL A 120 -34.02 22.65 18.19
CA VAL A 120 -34.11 23.23 16.83
C VAL A 120 -32.79 23.08 16.07
N GLY A 121 -31.66 23.21 16.78
CA GLY A 121 -30.33 22.97 16.21
C GLY A 121 -30.14 21.52 15.74
N VAL A 122 -30.50 20.56 16.60
CA VAL A 122 -30.42 19.12 16.28
C VAL A 122 -31.31 18.74 15.10
N LEU A 123 -32.55 19.25 15.05
CA LEU A 123 -33.45 18.99 13.93
C LEU A 123 -32.95 19.58 12.60
N LYS A 124 -32.34 20.77 12.63
CA LYS A 124 -31.75 21.41 11.45
C LYS A 124 -30.54 20.61 10.94
N GLU A 125 -29.72 20.10 11.84
CA GLU A 125 -28.54 19.30 11.50
C GLU A 125 -28.94 17.95 10.87
N LEU A 126 -29.87 17.22 11.49
CA LEU A 126 -30.41 15.97 10.95
C LEU A 126 -31.05 16.17 9.57
N PHE A 127 -31.79 17.26 9.39
CA PHE A 127 -32.41 17.60 8.11
C PHE A 127 -31.38 17.89 7.02
N LEU A 128 -30.37 18.71 7.31
CA LEU A 128 -29.31 19.03 6.36
C LEU A 128 -28.48 17.79 6.00
N LYS A 129 -28.14 16.97 7.00
CA LYS A 129 -27.40 15.73 6.82
C LYS A 129 -28.13 14.73 5.91
N SER A 130 -29.46 14.66 5.98
CA SER A 130 -30.25 13.71 5.20
C SER A 130 -30.64 14.20 3.80
N LEU A 131 -30.91 15.49 3.61
CA LEU A 131 -31.44 16.01 2.35
C LEU A 131 -30.44 16.79 1.51
N MET A 132 -29.43 17.39 2.14
CA MET A 132 -28.39 18.17 1.47
C MET A 132 -27.02 17.86 2.08
N PRO A 133 -26.57 16.59 2.04
CA PRO A 133 -25.39 16.13 2.75
C PRO A 133 -24.10 16.86 2.34
N SER A 134 -23.97 17.29 1.08
CA SER A 134 -22.83 18.07 0.63
C SER A 134 -22.84 19.51 1.17
N VAL A 135 -24.01 20.12 1.30
CA VAL A 135 -24.18 21.44 1.95
C VAL A 135 -23.93 21.35 3.45
N TYR A 136 -24.41 20.28 4.10
CA TYR A 136 -24.05 19.98 5.49
C TYR A 136 -22.54 19.94 5.66
N LEU A 137 -21.84 19.18 4.80
CA LEU A 137 -20.39 19.10 4.85
C LEU A 137 -19.71 20.45 4.53
N LYS A 138 -20.21 21.24 3.57
CA LYS A 138 -19.70 22.60 3.25
C LYS A 138 -19.85 23.58 4.41
N LEU A 139 -20.88 23.46 5.23
CA LEU A 139 -21.16 24.37 6.34
C LEU A 139 -20.64 23.92 7.70
N ALA A 140 -20.16 22.68 7.83
CA ALA A 140 -19.66 22.16 9.10
C ALA A 140 -18.38 22.88 9.55
N ASP A 141 -18.35 23.28 10.83
CA ASP A 141 -17.17 23.87 11.47
C ASP A 141 -16.03 22.83 11.55
N ASN A 142 -16.35 21.61 11.97
CA ASN A 142 -15.42 20.48 11.97
C ASN A 142 -15.70 19.53 10.80
N LYS A 143 -14.97 19.73 9.71
CA LYS A 143 -15.08 18.90 8.50
C LYS A 143 -14.80 17.42 8.75
N SER A 144 -13.85 17.09 9.63
CA SER A 144 -13.49 15.70 9.89
C SER A 144 -14.63 14.96 10.59
N GLU A 145 -15.28 15.60 11.56
CA GLU A 145 -16.44 15.03 12.24
C GLU A 145 -17.64 14.91 11.30
N ALA A 146 -17.89 15.92 10.46
CA ALA A 146 -18.97 15.85 9.48
C ALA A 146 -18.77 14.70 8.47
N ILE A 147 -17.54 14.47 8.01
CA ILE A 147 -17.20 13.34 7.13
C ILE A 147 -17.47 12.00 7.83
N LYS A 148 -17.03 11.84 9.10
CA LYS A 148 -17.31 10.63 9.90
C LYS A 148 -18.81 10.45 10.14
N ALA A 149 -19.54 11.53 10.40
CA ALA A 149 -20.98 11.48 10.59
C ALA A 149 -21.70 11.01 9.31
N LEU A 150 -21.26 11.47 8.14
CA LEU A 150 -21.77 11.02 6.84
C LEU A 150 -21.33 9.58 6.53
N PHE A 151 -20.12 9.18 6.91
CA PHE A 151 -19.64 7.81 6.76
C PHE A 151 -20.55 6.80 7.48
N ILE A 152 -20.97 7.14 8.70
CA ILE A 152 -21.96 6.37 9.47
C ILE A 152 -23.34 6.43 8.80
N HIS A 153 -23.76 7.60 8.31
CA HIS A 153 -25.07 7.76 7.68
C HIS A 153 -25.26 6.91 6.43
N TYR A 154 -24.20 6.80 5.61
CA TYR A 154 -24.20 5.94 4.42
C TYR A 154 -23.82 4.49 4.72
N ASP A 155 -23.63 4.14 5.99
CA ASP A 155 -23.27 2.81 6.46
C ASP A 155 -22.04 2.22 5.73
N VAL A 156 -21.04 3.07 5.48
CA VAL A 156 -19.82 2.63 4.79
C VAL A 156 -19.03 1.64 5.67
N GLY A 157 -19.11 1.81 7.00
CA GLY A 157 -18.40 0.98 7.98
C GLY A 157 -18.80 -0.49 8.02
N SER A 158 -20.01 -0.83 7.56
CA SER A 158 -20.52 -2.20 7.53
C SER A 158 -20.05 -2.99 6.30
N VAL A 159 -19.42 -2.32 5.32
CA VAL A 159 -18.95 -2.97 4.09
C VAL A 159 -17.85 -3.96 4.44
N THR A 160 -18.05 -5.24 4.11
CA THR A 160 -17.10 -6.34 4.37
C THR A 160 -16.29 -6.73 3.14
N SER A 161 -16.81 -6.47 1.94
CA SER A 161 -16.14 -6.70 0.66
C SER A 161 -15.28 -5.48 0.25
N ASN A 162 -14.86 -5.42 -1.03
CA ASN A 162 -14.09 -4.29 -1.55
C ASN A 162 -14.87 -2.98 -1.38
N ILE A 163 -14.37 -2.11 -0.52
CA ILE A 163 -15.05 -0.87 -0.13
C ILE A 163 -15.33 0.01 -1.34
N PHE A 164 -14.38 0.12 -2.28
CA PHE A 164 -14.46 1.04 -3.41
C PHE A 164 -15.50 0.65 -4.46
N SER A 165 -15.89 -0.62 -4.50
CA SER A 165 -16.94 -1.13 -5.37
C SER A 165 -18.34 -0.93 -4.80
N SER A 166 -18.45 -0.73 -3.48
CA SER A 166 -19.73 -0.68 -2.76
C SER A 166 -20.57 0.55 -3.09
N SER A 167 -21.89 0.37 -3.13
CA SER A 167 -22.84 1.46 -3.35
C SER A 167 -22.80 2.51 -2.22
N GLN A 168 -22.55 2.05 -0.99
CA GLN A 168 -22.43 2.84 0.23
C GLN A 168 -21.26 3.82 0.09
N PHE A 169 -20.08 3.30 -0.27
CA PHE A 169 -18.91 4.13 -0.52
C PHE A 169 -19.14 5.12 -1.66
N LYS A 170 -19.67 4.67 -2.80
CA LYS A 170 -19.90 5.53 -3.97
C LYS A 170 -20.79 6.74 -3.64
N LYS A 171 -21.89 6.52 -2.90
CA LYS A 171 -22.78 7.60 -2.44
C LYS A 171 -22.08 8.57 -1.49
N TRP A 172 -21.36 8.04 -0.49
CA TRP A 172 -20.62 8.84 0.47
C TRP A 172 -19.50 9.66 -0.18
N PHE A 173 -18.73 9.04 -1.08
CA PHE A 173 -17.63 9.67 -1.81
C PHE A 173 -18.12 10.78 -2.73
N ALA A 174 -19.25 10.59 -3.43
CA ALA A 174 -19.86 11.62 -4.26
C ALA A 174 -20.24 12.88 -3.47
N VAL A 175 -20.76 12.71 -2.25
CA VAL A 175 -21.06 13.84 -1.35
C VAL A 175 -19.82 14.63 -0.98
N ILE A 176 -18.71 13.95 -0.70
CA ILE A 176 -17.44 14.60 -0.39
C ILE A 176 -16.91 15.34 -1.62
N ASN A 177 -16.99 14.74 -2.80
CA ASN A 177 -16.54 15.36 -4.04
C ASN A 177 -17.33 16.63 -4.37
N ASP A 178 -18.64 16.62 -4.19
CA ASP A 178 -19.47 17.83 -4.35
C ASP A 178 -19.14 18.88 -3.26
N ALA A 179 -18.87 18.44 -2.03
CA ALA A 179 -18.50 19.32 -0.93
C ALA A 179 -17.16 20.04 -1.14
N TYR A 180 -16.20 19.35 -1.76
CA TYR A 180 -14.83 19.79 -1.99
C TYR A 180 -14.55 20.09 -3.47
N SER A 181 -15.56 20.44 -4.28
CA SER A 181 -15.39 20.66 -5.73
C SER A 181 -14.25 21.61 -6.12
N ASN A 182 -13.93 22.58 -5.26
CA ASN A 182 -12.88 23.57 -5.50
C ASN A 182 -11.51 23.15 -4.93
N GLU A 183 -11.49 22.11 -4.10
CA GLU A 183 -10.30 21.60 -3.38
C GLU A 183 -10.35 20.06 -3.36
N SER A 184 -10.63 19.44 -4.50
CA SER A 184 -10.97 18.00 -4.58
C SER A 184 -9.93 17.13 -3.91
N GLN A 185 -8.65 17.51 -4.04
CA GLN A 185 -7.54 16.80 -3.42
C GLN A 185 -7.61 16.74 -1.90
N HIS A 186 -8.02 17.83 -1.24
CA HIS A 186 -8.26 17.82 0.21
C HIS A 186 -9.43 16.92 0.59
N GLY A 187 -10.50 16.89 -0.23
CA GLY A 187 -11.60 15.94 -0.05
C GLY A 187 -11.14 14.48 -0.09
N TYR A 188 -10.28 14.13 -1.05
CA TYR A 188 -9.72 12.78 -1.19
C TYR A 188 -8.82 12.39 -0.01
N GLU A 189 -7.96 13.31 0.46
CA GLU A 189 -7.11 13.07 1.64
C GLU A 189 -7.95 12.80 2.89
N ARG A 190 -9.00 13.59 3.12
CA ARG A 190 -9.90 13.39 4.27
C ARG A 190 -10.69 12.08 4.15
N THR A 191 -11.06 11.68 2.93
CA THR A 191 -11.70 10.39 2.66
C THR A 191 -10.78 9.25 3.07
N LEU A 192 -9.52 9.28 2.64
CA LEU A 192 -8.52 8.28 3.03
C LEU A 192 -8.30 8.24 4.54
N GLU A 193 -8.17 9.39 5.19
CA GLU A 193 -7.99 9.46 6.65
C GLU A 193 -9.14 8.78 7.38
N ALA A 194 -10.38 9.04 6.97
CA ALA A 194 -11.56 8.39 7.55
C ALA A 194 -11.53 6.87 7.32
N LEU A 195 -11.27 6.43 6.09
CA LEU A 195 -11.18 5.01 5.73
C LEU A 195 -10.09 4.28 6.50
N ILE A 196 -8.88 4.84 6.55
CA ILE A 196 -7.74 4.26 7.26
C ILE A 196 -8.00 4.21 8.77
N THR A 197 -8.62 5.25 9.33
CA THR A 197 -8.97 5.27 10.76
C THR A 197 -9.96 4.17 11.12
N THR A 198 -10.93 3.89 10.25
CA THR A 198 -11.99 2.91 10.52
C THR A 198 -11.57 1.48 10.20
N PHE A 199 -10.91 1.25 9.06
CA PHE A 199 -10.63 -0.10 8.55
C PHE A 199 -9.18 -0.54 8.74
N GLY A 200 -8.29 0.38 9.10
CA GLY A 200 -6.86 0.14 9.14
C GLY A 200 -6.20 0.26 7.75
N LYS A 201 -4.93 0.67 7.75
CA LYS A 201 -4.16 0.92 6.52
C LYS A 201 -4.06 -0.30 5.61
N GLU A 202 -3.80 -1.46 6.20
CA GLU A 202 -3.57 -2.70 5.46
C GLU A 202 -4.77 -3.07 4.58
N ARG A 203 -5.97 -3.03 5.15
CA ARG A 203 -7.20 -3.30 4.42
C ARG A 203 -7.42 -2.30 3.30
N ILE A 204 -7.22 -1.00 3.57
CA ILE A 204 -7.40 0.04 2.56
C ILE A 204 -6.41 -0.11 1.40
N TYR A 205 -5.17 -0.50 1.66
CA TYR A 205 -4.19 -0.73 0.58
C TYR A 205 -4.56 -1.94 -0.29
N LYS A 206 -5.02 -3.03 0.32
CA LYS A 206 -5.55 -4.21 -0.40
C LYS A 206 -6.77 -3.84 -1.26
N ASP A 207 -7.71 -3.08 -0.71
CA ASP A 207 -8.91 -2.66 -1.43
C ASP A 207 -8.56 -1.68 -2.57
N LEU A 208 -7.59 -0.77 -2.36
CA LEU A 208 -7.11 0.15 -3.41
C LEU A 208 -6.45 -0.61 -4.56
N ALA A 209 -5.70 -1.67 -4.26
CA ALA A 209 -5.13 -2.54 -5.28
C ALA A 209 -6.23 -3.19 -6.13
N LYS A 210 -7.23 -3.79 -5.48
CA LYS A 210 -8.39 -4.41 -6.16
C LYS A 210 -9.23 -3.41 -6.95
N ALA A 211 -9.34 -2.16 -6.47
CA ALA A 211 -10.09 -1.12 -7.16
C ALA A 211 -9.56 -0.84 -8.58
N TRP A 212 -8.27 -1.08 -8.85
CA TRP A 212 -7.73 -0.91 -10.20
C TRP A 212 -8.17 -2.00 -11.17
N GLU A 213 -8.41 -3.20 -10.67
CA GLU A 213 -8.87 -4.34 -11.45
C GLU A 213 -10.37 -4.20 -11.78
N ASP A 214 -11.16 -3.61 -10.88
CA ASP A 214 -12.59 -3.35 -11.04
C ASP A 214 -12.88 -2.03 -11.80
N PRO A 215 -13.43 -2.06 -13.03
CA PRO A 215 -13.76 -0.86 -13.79
C PRO A 215 -14.66 0.13 -13.04
N SER A 216 -15.56 -0.35 -12.19
CA SER A 216 -16.53 0.47 -11.46
C SER A 216 -15.91 1.22 -10.26
N ALA A 217 -14.73 0.81 -9.82
CA ALA A 217 -13.99 1.37 -8.69
C ALA A 217 -12.69 2.07 -9.11
N ARG A 218 -12.23 1.83 -10.34
CA ARG A 218 -10.92 2.25 -10.86
C ARG A 218 -10.65 3.74 -10.72
N GLU A 219 -11.62 4.57 -11.06
CA GLU A 219 -11.42 6.02 -11.01
C GLU A 219 -11.28 6.54 -9.58
N ALA A 220 -12.13 6.06 -8.66
CA ALA A 220 -11.99 6.38 -7.24
C ALA A 220 -10.65 5.88 -6.69
N GLY A 221 -10.22 4.67 -7.08
CA GLY A 221 -8.93 4.10 -6.71
C GLY A 221 -7.75 4.99 -7.13
N LYS A 222 -7.74 5.49 -8.37
CA LYS A 222 -6.71 6.42 -8.88
C LYS A 222 -6.65 7.72 -8.09
N LEU A 223 -7.80 8.36 -7.87
CA LEU A 223 -7.89 9.63 -7.14
C LEU A 223 -7.37 9.47 -5.71
N LEU A 224 -7.70 8.35 -5.06
CA LEU A 224 -7.27 8.07 -3.70
C LEU A 224 -5.79 7.66 -3.64
N ASP A 225 -5.22 6.92 -4.59
CA ASP A 225 -3.76 6.69 -4.61
C ASP A 225 -2.97 8.00 -4.73
N ARG A 226 -3.46 8.92 -5.57
CA ARG A 226 -2.85 10.25 -5.68
C ARG A 226 -2.94 11.02 -4.37
N ALA A 227 -4.06 10.91 -3.65
CA ALA A 227 -4.20 11.48 -2.32
C ALA A 227 -3.27 10.87 -1.28
N LEU A 228 -3.09 9.55 -1.32
CA LEU A 228 -2.14 8.87 -0.44
C LEU A 228 -0.71 9.35 -0.69
N SER A 229 -0.33 9.54 -1.94
CA SER A 229 0.97 10.08 -2.32
C SER A 229 1.18 11.51 -1.86
N ASN A 230 0.18 12.37 -2.03
CA ASN A 230 0.22 13.73 -1.49
C ASN A 230 0.40 13.75 0.03
N ILE A 231 -0.27 12.85 0.75
CA ILE A 231 -0.08 12.71 2.20
C ILE A 231 1.37 12.34 2.54
N TRP A 232 1.98 11.43 1.78
CA TRP A 232 3.38 11.05 2.00
C TRP A 232 4.36 12.19 1.69
N VAL A 233 4.13 12.93 0.61
CA VAL A 233 4.94 14.12 0.27
C VAL A 233 4.83 15.16 1.39
N LYS A 234 3.61 15.50 1.84
CA LYS A 234 3.37 16.45 2.93
C LYS A 234 4.01 16.02 4.26
N LYS A 235 3.97 14.72 4.57
CA LYS A 235 4.59 14.16 5.79
C LYS A 235 6.11 13.95 5.67
N GLY A 236 6.66 14.09 4.46
CA GLY A 236 8.06 13.87 4.14
C GLY A 236 8.39 12.38 3.98
N LEU A 237 8.54 11.91 2.74
CA LEU A 237 8.93 10.54 2.40
C LEU A 237 10.29 10.09 2.96
N LYS A 238 11.13 11.02 3.43
CA LYS A 238 12.36 10.70 4.17
C LYS A 238 12.12 10.14 5.57
N HIS A 239 10.94 10.33 6.15
CA HIS A 239 10.62 9.80 7.48
C HIS A 239 10.37 8.29 7.40
N ASN A 240 11.09 7.52 8.23
CA ASN A 240 11.01 6.05 8.24
C ASN A 240 9.56 5.53 8.35
N SER A 241 8.69 6.17 9.14
CA SER A 241 7.28 5.76 9.25
C SER A 241 6.50 5.91 7.94
N VAL A 242 6.80 6.93 7.14
CA VAL A 242 6.21 7.15 5.81
C VAL A 242 6.80 6.16 4.79
N GLN A 243 8.09 5.85 4.90
CA GLN A 243 8.75 4.85 4.06
C GLN A 243 8.14 3.46 4.26
N GLN A 244 7.95 3.03 5.51
CA GLN A 244 7.28 1.74 5.78
C GLN A 244 5.84 1.72 5.27
N ASP A 245 5.15 2.87 5.30
CA ASP A 245 3.80 3.01 4.76
C ASP A 245 3.77 2.82 3.23
N PHE A 246 4.68 3.51 2.55
CA PHE A 246 4.89 3.39 1.12
C PHE A 246 5.21 1.95 0.73
N LEU A 247 6.16 1.30 1.41
CA LEU A 247 6.54 -0.09 1.13
C LEU A 247 5.37 -1.06 1.29
N LYS A 248 4.51 -0.86 2.30
CA LYS A 248 3.30 -1.67 2.49
C LYS A 248 2.26 -1.44 1.39
N TRP A 249 2.03 -0.19 0.99
CA TRP A 249 1.13 0.09 -0.14
C TRP A 249 1.68 -0.51 -1.44
N PHE A 250 2.98 -0.33 -1.68
CA PHE A 250 3.68 -0.86 -2.86
C PHE A 250 3.60 -2.39 -2.89
N TYR A 251 3.67 -3.05 -1.74
CA TYR A 251 3.52 -4.49 -1.62
C TYR A 251 2.18 -5.02 -2.17
N TYR A 252 1.07 -4.34 -1.88
CA TYR A 252 -0.26 -4.79 -2.32
C TYR A 252 -0.55 -4.51 -3.79
N ARG A 253 0.27 -3.71 -4.48
CA ARG A 253 0.11 -3.38 -5.90
C ARG A 253 0.70 -4.51 -6.75
N SER A 254 -0.16 -5.36 -7.33
CA SER A 254 0.29 -6.43 -8.24
C SER A 254 0.93 -5.82 -9.50
N PHE A 255 2.20 -6.13 -9.77
CA PHE A 255 2.98 -5.60 -10.91
C PHE A 255 2.63 -6.29 -12.24
N LYS A 256 1.37 -6.63 -12.48
CA LYS A 256 0.99 -7.16 -13.79
C LYS A 256 1.22 -6.15 -14.92
N ASN A 257 1.17 -4.85 -14.61
CA ASN A 257 1.57 -3.76 -15.49
C ASN A 257 2.44 -2.77 -14.72
N TRP A 258 3.72 -2.64 -15.08
CA TRP A 258 4.76 -1.85 -14.39
C TRP A 258 4.55 -0.33 -14.37
N TYR A 259 3.37 0.15 -14.79
CA TYR A 259 3.09 1.57 -14.91
C TYR A 259 2.01 2.00 -13.92
N PHE A 260 2.42 2.78 -12.93
CA PHE A 260 1.51 3.43 -11.98
C PHE A 260 1.74 4.94 -12.02
N PRO A 261 0.75 5.75 -12.48
CA PRO A 261 0.83 7.21 -12.46
C PRO A 261 1.20 7.79 -11.09
N THR A 262 0.90 7.06 -10.03
CA THR A 262 1.27 7.38 -8.64
C THR A 262 2.79 7.35 -8.42
N ILE A 263 3.51 6.41 -9.03
CA ILE A 263 4.98 6.33 -8.94
C ILE A 263 5.62 7.46 -9.74
N ASP A 264 5.13 7.76 -10.95
CA ASP A 264 5.63 8.89 -11.74
C ASP A 264 5.46 10.21 -10.99
N PHE A 265 4.28 10.44 -10.42
CA PHE A 265 4.03 11.61 -9.57
C PHE A 265 5.00 11.69 -8.38
N LEU A 266 5.27 10.57 -7.70
CA LEU A 266 6.22 10.54 -6.60
C LEU A 266 7.65 10.79 -7.08
N LEU A 267 8.06 10.24 -8.23
CA LEU A 267 9.38 10.51 -8.81
C LEU A 267 9.57 12.02 -9.06
N ASP A 268 8.59 12.66 -9.71
CA ASP A 268 8.60 14.11 -9.99
C ASP A 268 8.68 14.93 -8.69
N GLU A 269 7.88 14.60 -7.67
CA GLU A 269 7.90 15.31 -6.40
C GLU A 269 9.20 15.07 -5.61
N MET A 270 9.76 13.86 -5.67
CA MET A 270 11.02 13.54 -5.01
C MET A 270 12.22 14.21 -5.69
N GLU A 271 12.18 14.39 -7.00
CA GLU A 271 13.16 15.19 -7.74
C GLU A 271 13.14 16.66 -7.29
N LYS A 272 11.95 17.28 -7.22
CA LYS A 272 11.79 18.68 -6.80
C LYS A 272 12.36 18.97 -5.41
N ILE A 273 12.30 17.99 -4.50
CA ILE A 273 12.80 18.14 -3.12
C ILE A 273 14.22 17.57 -2.92
N GLY A 274 14.90 17.15 -3.99
CA GLY A 274 16.28 16.62 -3.92
C GLY A 274 16.41 15.25 -3.24
N PHE A 275 15.34 14.44 -3.23
CA PHE A 275 15.31 13.09 -2.63
C PHE A 275 15.22 11.96 -3.66
N LEU A 276 15.45 12.25 -4.94
CA LEU A 276 15.31 11.27 -6.03
C LEU A 276 16.12 9.99 -5.80
N TYR A 277 17.40 10.09 -5.44
CA TYR A 277 18.25 8.91 -5.21
C TYR A 277 17.75 8.04 -4.04
N GLY A 278 17.31 8.68 -2.95
CA GLY A 278 16.74 7.98 -1.80
C GLY A 278 15.45 7.25 -2.16
N PHE A 279 14.58 7.89 -2.95
CA PHE A 279 13.35 7.27 -3.43
C PHE A 279 13.59 6.15 -4.45
N SER A 280 14.56 6.28 -5.36
CA SER A 280 14.96 5.20 -6.27
C SER A 280 15.49 3.98 -5.50
N ALA A 281 16.25 4.19 -4.43
CA ALA A 281 16.69 3.10 -3.55
C ALA A 281 15.50 2.43 -2.82
N MET A 282 14.51 3.23 -2.39
CA MET A 282 13.27 2.70 -1.80
C MET A 282 12.47 1.87 -2.81
N LEU A 283 12.33 2.33 -4.06
CA LEU A 283 11.68 1.58 -5.13
C LEU A 283 12.39 0.25 -5.36
N LYS A 284 13.72 0.25 -5.47
CA LYS A 284 14.51 -0.98 -5.60
C LYS A 284 14.32 -1.94 -4.41
N THR A 285 14.26 -1.41 -3.19
CA THR A 285 13.98 -2.22 -1.98
C THR A 285 12.57 -2.79 -2.02
N ALA A 286 11.60 -1.99 -2.45
CA ALA A 286 10.21 -2.41 -2.59
C ALA A 286 10.05 -3.49 -3.67
N GLU A 287 10.73 -3.35 -4.81
CA GLU A 287 10.80 -4.36 -5.88
C GLU A 287 11.41 -5.67 -5.37
N THR A 288 12.49 -5.59 -4.59
CA THR A 288 13.14 -6.76 -3.99
C THR A 288 12.16 -7.46 -3.04
N ARG A 289 11.53 -6.71 -2.11
CA ARG A 289 10.54 -7.24 -1.17
C ARG A 289 9.29 -7.82 -1.84
N VAL A 290 8.79 -7.19 -2.91
CA VAL A 290 7.63 -7.71 -3.64
C VAL A 290 7.99 -9.00 -4.39
N ARG A 291 9.19 -9.06 -4.96
CA ARG A 291 9.73 -10.30 -5.53
C ARG A 291 9.86 -11.38 -4.46
N ASP A 292 10.35 -11.05 -3.27
CA ASP A 292 10.52 -12.00 -2.15
C ASP A 292 9.18 -12.49 -1.58
N VAL A 293 8.14 -11.65 -1.47
CA VAL A 293 6.88 -12.02 -0.82
C VAL A 293 5.85 -12.61 -1.79
N GLY A 294 5.83 -12.19 -3.06
CA GLY A 294 5.06 -12.89 -4.10
C GLY A 294 5.56 -14.32 -4.32
N ASP A 295 6.87 -14.53 -4.13
CA ASP A 295 7.48 -15.85 -4.07
C ASP A 295 7.15 -16.56 -2.74
N TYR A 296 7.06 -15.84 -1.62
CA TYR A 296 6.74 -16.40 -0.30
C TYR A 296 5.32 -16.99 -0.17
N ASP A 297 4.25 -16.33 -0.65
CA ASP A 297 2.88 -16.87 -0.59
C ASP A 297 2.69 -18.07 -1.54
N ALA A 298 3.30 -18.02 -2.73
CA ALA A 298 3.37 -19.15 -3.66
C ALA A 298 4.17 -20.31 -3.05
N ARG A 299 5.27 -20.02 -2.37
CA ARG A 299 6.13 -20.98 -1.66
C ARG A 299 5.43 -21.60 -0.47
N ILE A 300 4.68 -20.84 0.35
CA ILE A 300 3.85 -21.39 1.43
C ILE A 300 2.79 -22.33 0.88
N THR A 301 2.08 -21.92 -0.18
CA THR A 301 1.04 -22.75 -0.80
C THR A 301 1.64 -24.07 -1.31
N LYS A 302 2.80 -23.99 -1.98
CA LYS A 302 3.54 -25.15 -2.48
C LYS A 302 4.06 -26.05 -1.35
N LEU A 303 4.52 -25.48 -0.23
CA LEU A 303 4.91 -26.22 0.97
C LEU A 303 3.72 -26.99 1.59
N GLU A 304 2.54 -26.37 1.65
CA GLU A 304 1.32 -27.01 2.15
C GLU A 304 0.87 -28.16 1.24
N GLU A 305 0.91 -27.98 -0.08
CA GLU A 305 0.64 -29.04 -1.05
C GLU A 305 1.60 -30.23 -0.89
N TRP A 306 2.90 -29.97 -0.76
CA TRP A 306 3.90 -31.02 -0.57
C TRP A 306 3.74 -31.75 0.76
N LYS A 307 3.33 -31.04 1.80
CA LYS A 307 3.01 -31.64 3.11
C LYS A 307 1.83 -32.62 2.99
N GLN A 308 0.80 -32.29 2.20
CA GLN A 308 -0.36 -33.17 1.99
C GLN A 308 -0.02 -34.45 1.20
N LYS A 309 0.96 -34.38 0.28
CA LYS A 309 1.39 -35.54 -0.52
C LYS A 309 2.20 -36.59 0.26
N ASN A 310 2.56 -36.32 1.51
CA ASN A 310 3.32 -37.19 2.40
C ASN A 310 4.65 -37.73 1.81
N LEU A 311 5.23 -37.02 0.84
CA LEU A 311 6.52 -37.36 0.22
C LEU A 311 7.68 -37.12 1.20
N SER A 312 8.74 -37.93 1.15
CA SER A 312 9.97 -37.60 1.86
C SER A 312 10.65 -36.37 1.22
N ASP A 313 11.52 -35.71 1.97
CA ASP A 313 12.35 -34.63 1.45
C ASP A 313 13.26 -35.11 0.31
N MET A 314 13.75 -36.35 0.39
CA MET A 314 14.53 -36.96 -0.70
C MET A 314 13.67 -37.29 -1.92
N ASP A 315 12.45 -37.78 -1.75
CA ASP A 315 11.54 -38.02 -2.89
C ASP A 315 11.23 -36.71 -3.63
N LEU A 316 11.05 -35.61 -2.90
CA LEU A 316 10.86 -34.28 -3.49
C LEU A 316 12.13 -33.78 -4.18
N PHE A 317 13.31 -34.03 -3.61
CA PHE A 317 14.58 -33.67 -4.23
C PHE A 317 14.76 -34.33 -5.60
N VAL A 318 14.43 -35.62 -5.68
CA VAL A 318 14.44 -36.40 -6.93
C VAL A 318 13.33 -35.94 -7.87
N MET A 319 12.09 -35.76 -7.37
CA MET A 319 10.95 -35.33 -8.18
C MET A 319 11.16 -33.97 -8.85
N LEU A 320 11.86 -33.04 -8.19
CA LEU A 320 12.16 -31.71 -8.72
C LEU A 320 13.35 -31.70 -9.70
N ASP A 321 13.90 -32.89 -9.95
CA ASP A 321 15.03 -33.13 -10.83
C ASP A 321 16.26 -32.31 -10.41
N PHE A 322 16.49 -32.21 -9.09
CA PHE A 322 17.68 -31.54 -8.59
C PHE A 322 18.95 -32.39 -8.78
N GLU A 323 18.80 -33.69 -9.03
CA GLU A 323 19.91 -34.59 -9.29
C GLU A 323 20.60 -34.32 -10.63
N ASP A 324 19.89 -33.88 -11.67
CA ASP A 324 20.50 -33.70 -12.99
C ASP A 324 20.81 -32.22 -13.31
N ARG A 325 20.36 -31.29 -12.46
CA ARG A 325 20.67 -29.86 -12.63
C ARG A 325 22.13 -29.56 -12.33
N HIS A 326 22.70 -28.67 -13.15
CA HIS A 326 24.02 -28.10 -12.92
C HIS A 326 24.01 -27.16 -11.69
N ASN A 327 25.05 -27.23 -10.85
CA ASN A 327 25.16 -26.47 -9.59
C ASN A 327 24.74 -24.98 -9.68
N LYS A 328 25.17 -24.24 -10.71
CA LYS A 328 24.80 -22.83 -10.88
C LYS A 328 23.29 -22.64 -11.09
N ILE A 329 22.68 -23.50 -11.91
CA ILE A 329 21.24 -23.45 -12.21
C ILE A 329 20.44 -23.83 -10.96
N LEU A 330 20.86 -24.92 -10.30
CA LEU A 330 20.24 -25.43 -9.08
C LEU A 330 20.19 -24.35 -7.99
N LEU A 331 21.33 -23.73 -7.66
CA LEU A 331 21.44 -22.73 -6.60
C LEU A 331 20.76 -21.38 -6.92
N THR A 332 20.29 -21.19 -8.15
CA THR A 332 19.49 -20.03 -8.53
C THR A 332 18.00 -20.31 -8.63
N SER A 333 17.57 -21.57 -8.44
CA SER A 333 16.17 -21.99 -8.61
C SER A 333 15.35 -21.78 -7.33
N ASP A 334 14.19 -21.15 -7.47
CA ASP A 334 13.27 -20.84 -6.36
C ASP A 334 12.70 -22.14 -5.73
N GLU A 335 12.60 -23.22 -6.51
CA GLU A 335 12.21 -24.53 -6.01
C GLU A 335 13.20 -25.10 -4.99
N LEU A 336 14.50 -24.83 -5.13
CA LEU A 336 15.50 -25.33 -4.20
C LEU A 336 15.31 -24.70 -2.82
N TYR A 337 15.07 -23.39 -2.77
CA TYR A 337 14.80 -22.68 -1.52
C TYR A 337 13.53 -23.21 -0.84
N THR A 338 12.48 -23.46 -1.64
CA THR A 338 11.25 -24.09 -1.15
C THR A 338 11.50 -25.49 -0.58
N TRP A 339 12.26 -26.33 -1.28
CA TRP A 339 12.63 -27.66 -0.79
C TRP A 339 13.46 -27.60 0.50
N TYR A 340 14.40 -26.66 0.58
CA TYR A 340 15.27 -26.50 1.74
C TYR A 340 14.46 -26.22 3.02
N ASP A 341 13.48 -25.32 2.93
CA ASP A 341 12.55 -25.06 4.03
C ASP A 341 11.70 -26.27 4.38
N PHE A 342 11.18 -26.97 3.38
CA PHE A 342 10.37 -28.17 3.58
C PHE A 342 11.13 -29.23 4.38
N ALA A 343 12.36 -29.52 3.97
CA ALA A 343 13.23 -30.48 4.63
C ALA A 343 13.52 -30.06 6.08
N LYS A 344 13.74 -28.76 6.34
CA LYS A 344 13.87 -28.22 7.70
C LYS A 344 12.60 -28.39 8.54
N LEU A 345 11.42 -28.13 7.96
CA LEU A 345 10.15 -28.32 8.66
C LEU A 345 9.95 -29.78 9.08
N LYS A 346 10.46 -30.72 8.29
CA LYS A 346 10.51 -32.15 8.64
C LYS A 346 11.65 -32.53 9.60
N LYS A 347 12.39 -31.55 10.14
CA LYS A 347 13.56 -31.73 11.00
C LYS A 347 14.69 -32.53 10.33
N GLY A 348 14.76 -32.51 9.00
CA GLY A 348 15.87 -33.04 8.24
C GLY A 348 17.11 -32.14 8.30
N ASN A 349 18.16 -32.54 7.59
CA ASN A 349 19.40 -31.76 7.46
C ASN A 349 19.66 -31.39 5.98
N PRO A 350 18.86 -30.45 5.42
CA PRO A 350 18.96 -30.11 4.01
C PRO A 350 20.31 -29.50 3.62
N SER A 351 21.01 -28.86 4.57
CA SER A 351 22.36 -28.33 4.35
C SER A 351 23.37 -29.43 4.02
N GLU A 352 23.31 -30.56 4.74
CA GLU A 352 24.19 -31.70 4.46
C GLU A 352 23.82 -32.42 3.17
N ALA A 353 22.52 -32.61 2.93
CA ALA A 353 22.02 -33.23 1.70
C ALA A 353 22.41 -32.40 0.46
N LEU A 354 22.20 -31.08 0.51
CA LEU A 354 22.57 -30.17 -0.57
C LEU A 354 24.09 -30.13 -0.77
N ARG A 355 24.89 -30.04 0.31
CA ARG A 355 26.36 -30.12 0.23
C ARG A 355 26.80 -31.38 -0.51
N ASP A 356 26.30 -32.54 -0.08
CA ASP A 356 26.71 -33.82 -0.63
C ASP A 356 26.30 -33.95 -2.10
N LYS A 357 25.18 -33.34 -2.49
CA LYS A 357 24.81 -33.21 -3.91
C LYS A 357 25.79 -32.34 -4.69
N LEU A 358 26.09 -31.14 -4.21
CA LEU A 358 26.96 -30.19 -4.92
C LEU A 358 28.37 -30.77 -5.14
N TYR A 359 28.87 -31.56 -4.18
CA TYR A 359 30.15 -32.27 -4.27
C TYR A 359 30.20 -33.36 -5.35
N ARG A 360 29.06 -33.90 -5.80
CA ARG A 360 29.05 -34.85 -6.92
C ARG A 360 29.40 -34.19 -8.26
N GLN A 361 29.28 -32.86 -8.35
CA GLN A 361 29.43 -32.10 -9.59
C GLN A 361 30.56 -31.06 -9.56
N GLY A 362 31.25 -30.88 -8.43
CA GLY A 362 32.32 -29.90 -8.28
C GLY A 362 33.25 -30.21 -7.12
N SER A 363 34.43 -29.56 -7.08
CA SER A 363 35.33 -29.72 -5.95
C SER A 363 34.77 -29.04 -4.71
N GLU A 364 35.22 -29.46 -3.52
CA GLU A 364 34.73 -28.87 -2.27
C GLU A 364 34.97 -27.34 -2.22
N GLU A 365 36.09 -26.89 -2.81
CA GLU A 365 36.45 -25.47 -2.91
C GLU A 365 35.54 -24.69 -3.85
N ASP A 366 35.26 -25.25 -5.04
CA ASP A 366 34.38 -24.61 -6.02
C ASP A 366 32.95 -24.48 -5.45
N VAL A 367 32.51 -25.49 -4.71
CA VAL A 367 31.22 -25.48 -4.01
C VAL A 367 31.20 -24.42 -2.89
N ALA A 368 32.26 -24.32 -2.09
CA ALA A 368 32.33 -23.31 -1.03
C ALA A 368 32.28 -21.87 -1.58
N VAL A 369 32.99 -21.61 -2.68
CA VAL A 369 32.97 -20.32 -3.39
C VAL A 369 31.58 -20.02 -3.96
N LEU A 370 30.94 -21.03 -4.57
CA LEU A 370 29.60 -20.84 -5.11
C LEU A 370 28.58 -20.53 -4.01
N LEU A 371 28.66 -21.23 -2.87
CA LEU A 371 27.80 -21.00 -1.71
C LEU A 371 28.08 -19.66 -1.03
N SER A 372 29.34 -19.18 -0.99
CA SER A 372 29.64 -17.85 -0.44
C SER A 372 29.03 -16.73 -1.28
N VAL A 373 28.98 -16.90 -2.61
CA VAL A 373 28.26 -15.98 -3.49
C VAL A 373 26.76 -16.04 -3.21
N VAL A 374 26.18 -17.25 -3.12
CA VAL A 374 24.74 -17.40 -2.80
C VAL A 374 24.38 -16.76 -1.47
N ALA A 375 25.20 -16.95 -0.42
CA ALA A 375 24.98 -16.36 0.90
C ALA A 375 25.04 -14.82 0.91
N LYS A 376 25.79 -14.21 -0.01
CA LYS A 376 25.87 -12.75 -0.16
C LYS A 376 24.71 -12.17 -0.97
N GLU A 377 24.35 -12.86 -2.05
CA GLU A 377 23.40 -12.35 -3.06
C GLU A 377 21.94 -12.65 -2.71
N ARG A 378 21.68 -13.59 -1.81
CA ARG A 378 20.33 -14.05 -1.49
C ARG A 378 20.09 -13.96 0.02
N ASP A 379 19.00 -13.30 0.40
CA ASP A 379 18.55 -13.20 1.80
C ASP A 379 17.85 -14.51 2.24
N HIS A 380 18.59 -15.61 2.23
CA HIS A 380 18.10 -16.94 2.58
C HIS A 380 19.17 -17.78 3.27
N SER A 381 18.79 -18.47 4.35
CA SER A 381 19.77 -19.18 5.20
C SER A 381 20.43 -20.40 4.54
N LEU A 382 19.86 -20.91 3.44
CA LEU A 382 20.42 -22.00 2.62
C LEU A 382 21.90 -21.80 2.30
N GLY A 383 22.29 -20.62 1.82
CA GLY A 383 23.68 -20.35 1.41
C GLY A 383 24.64 -20.46 2.58
N GLU A 384 24.34 -19.73 3.66
CA GLU A 384 25.18 -19.66 4.86
C GLU A 384 25.24 -21.00 5.60
N GLU A 385 24.10 -21.66 5.82
CA GLU A 385 24.05 -22.92 6.56
C GLU A 385 24.67 -24.09 5.78
N THR A 386 24.51 -24.11 4.45
CA THR A 386 25.17 -25.12 3.61
C THR A 386 26.68 -24.87 3.57
N LEU A 387 27.12 -23.60 3.56
CA LEU A 387 28.53 -23.26 3.67
C LEU A 387 29.10 -23.66 5.05
N ASP A 388 28.35 -23.48 6.14
CA ASP A 388 28.73 -23.98 7.45
C ASP A 388 28.85 -25.52 7.49
N ALA A 389 27.96 -26.24 6.78
CA ALA A 389 28.06 -27.69 6.63
C ALA A 389 29.31 -28.12 5.84
N VAL A 390 29.79 -27.30 4.89
CA VAL A 390 31.09 -27.45 4.24
C VAL A 390 32.21 -27.24 5.26
N PHE A 391 32.16 -26.15 6.03
CA PHE A 391 33.18 -25.82 7.03
C PHE A 391 33.28 -26.85 8.16
N GLN A 392 32.16 -27.40 8.64
CA GLN A 392 32.17 -28.50 9.60
C GLN A 392 32.94 -29.72 9.07
N ARG A 393 32.74 -30.05 7.79
CA ARG A 393 33.45 -31.17 7.16
C ARG A 393 34.93 -30.88 7.00
N TRP A 394 35.30 -29.68 6.54
CA TRP A 394 36.70 -29.26 6.44
C TRP A 394 37.39 -29.27 7.80
N LYS A 395 36.75 -28.75 8.85
CA LYS A 395 37.27 -28.78 10.22
C LYS A 395 37.59 -30.19 10.71
N LYS A 396 36.78 -31.20 10.32
CA LYS A 396 37.01 -32.60 10.68
C LYS A 396 38.12 -33.28 9.88
N LYS A 397 38.41 -32.83 8.66
CA LYS A 397 39.24 -33.56 7.69
C LYS A 397 40.52 -32.85 7.25
N ARG A 398 40.63 -31.55 7.46
CA ARG A 398 41.67 -30.70 6.87
C ARG A 398 42.33 -29.78 7.89
N THR A 399 43.60 -29.47 7.68
CA THR A 399 44.30 -28.35 8.35
C THR A 399 43.97 -27.02 7.68
N ASP A 400 44.27 -25.91 8.33
CA ASP A 400 44.09 -24.57 7.76
C ASP A 400 44.92 -24.39 6.49
N HIS A 401 46.17 -24.89 6.52
CA HIS A 401 47.04 -24.98 5.35
C HIS A 401 46.42 -25.73 4.18
N GLN A 402 45.79 -26.90 4.42
CA GLN A 402 45.15 -27.66 3.35
C GLN A 402 43.93 -26.93 2.76
N VAL A 403 43.20 -26.17 3.57
CA VAL A 403 42.08 -25.34 3.09
C VAL A 403 42.60 -24.15 2.29
N ALA A 404 43.59 -23.42 2.80
CA ALA A 404 44.23 -22.31 2.09
C ALA A 404 44.82 -22.78 0.76
N SER A 405 45.56 -23.88 0.77
CA SER A 405 46.13 -24.48 -0.43
C SER A 405 45.06 -24.87 -1.44
N GLY A 406 43.96 -25.51 -1.01
CA GLY A 406 42.85 -25.84 -1.90
C GLY A 406 42.25 -24.61 -2.58
N LEU A 407 41.97 -23.56 -1.80
CA LEU A 407 41.33 -22.33 -2.30
C LEU A 407 42.25 -21.54 -3.24
N PHE A 408 43.54 -21.43 -2.92
CA PHE A 408 44.43 -20.50 -3.63
C PHE A 408 45.35 -21.14 -4.68
N SER A 409 45.50 -22.46 -4.73
CA SER A 409 46.43 -23.12 -5.68
C SER A 409 46.02 -23.03 -7.16
N ARG A 410 44.74 -22.82 -7.47
CA ARG A 410 44.22 -22.88 -8.85
C ARG A 410 44.33 -21.58 -9.64
N ARG A 411 44.53 -20.44 -8.97
CA ARG A 411 44.45 -19.11 -9.59
C ARG A 411 45.61 -18.28 -9.06
N GLY A 412 46.59 -17.99 -9.91
CA GLY A 412 47.92 -17.48 -9.52
C GLY A 412 47.94 -16.24 -8.60
N ASN A 413 49.14 -15.85 -8.15
CA ASN A 413 49.38 -15.02 -6.97
C ASN A 413 49.06 -13.50 -7.10
N LYS A 414 48.13 -13.07 -7.95
CA LYS A 414 47.80 -11.65 -8.12
C LYS A 414 46.48 -11.28 -7.46
N ASP A 415 46.55 -10.45 -6.42
CA ASP A 415 45.43 -9.80 -5.73
C ASP A 415 44.37 -10.78 -5.17
N ILE A 416 44.75 -11.50 -4.12
CA ILE A 416 43.88 -12.48 -3.46
C ILE A 416 42.73 -11.84 -2.68
N PHE A 417 42.89 -10.60 -2.22
CA PHE A 417 41.95 -9.93 -1.32
C PHE A 417 40.63 -9.54 -1.97
N ASN A 418 40.61 -9.45 -3.30
CA ASN A 418 39.42 -9.13 -4.08
C ASN A 418 38.71 -10.38 -4.63
N ARG A 419 39.08 -11.57 -4.16
CA ARG A 419 38.55 -12.84 -4.65
C ARG A 419 37.59 -13.48 -3.65
N GLU A 420 36.61 -14.21 -4.17
CA GLU A 420 35.63 -14.93 -3.35
C GLU A 420 36.29 -15.98 -2.45
N GLU A 421 37.37 -16.60 -2.91
CA GLU A 421 38.19 -17.53 -2.14
C GLU A 421 38.70 -16.93 -0.83
N MET A 422 39.02 -15.63 -0.81
CA MET A 422 39.46 -14.95 0.41
C MET A 422 38.31 -14.74 1.40
N TYR A 423 37.09 -14.49 0.91
CA TYR A 423 35.90 -14.41 1.76
C TYR A 423 35.56 -15.78 2.36
N VAL A 424 35.65 -16.85 1.56
CA VAL A 424 35.47 -18.23 2.04
C VAL A 424 36.49 -18.54 3.13
N PHE A 425 37.77 -18.21 2.90
CA PHE A 425 38.83 -18.49 3.87
C PHE A 425 38.67 -17.67 5.17
N ASP A 426 38.32 -16.39 5.07
CA ASP A 426 38.04 -15.55 6.24
C ASP A 426 36.87 -16.11 7.07
N SER A 427 35.76 -16.47 6.41
CA SER A 427 34.60 -17.08 7.08
C SER A 427 34.96 -18.41 7.73
N TYR A 428 35.73 -19.26 7.05
CA TYR A 428 36.22 -20.52 7.60
C TYR A 428 37.10 -20.32 8.83
N MET A 429 38.03 -19.37 8.79
CA MET A 429 38.93 -19.10 9.92
C MET A 429 38.16 -18.60 11.14
N ARG A 430 37.17 -17.70 10.93
CA ARG A 430 36.25 -17.25 12.00
C ARG A 430 35.38 -18.39 12.55
N PHE A 431 34.95 -19.30 11.68
CA PHE A 431 34.18 -20.47 12.07
C PHE A 431 35.00 -21.48 12.88
N ARG A 432 36.25 -21.76 12.48
CA ARG A 432 37.11 -22.74 13.12
C ARG A 432 37.68 -22.21 14.44
N HIS A 433 38.11 -20.95 14.47
CA HIS A 433 38.88 -20.37 15.56
C HIS A 433 38.11 -19.25 16.25
N LYS A 434 37.61 -19.54 17.46
CA LYS A 434 36.84 -18.57 18.25
C LYS A 434 37.66 -17.38 18.75
N SER A 435 38.97 -17.56 18.95
CA SER A 435 39.89 -16.52 19.42
C SER A 435 41.03 -16.34 18.44
N GLY A 436 41.31 -15.08 18.07
CA GLY A 436 42.39 -14.72 17.16
C GLY A 436 42.34 -15.28 15.73
N PRO A 437 41.17 -15.44 15.07
CA PRO A 437 41.10 -16.06 13.73
C PRO A 437 41.96 -15.33 12.69
N HIS A 438 41.97 -13.99 12.71
CA HIS A 438 42.76 -13.19 11.79
C HIS A 438 44.27 -13.29 12.03
N LYS A 439 44.72 -13.56 13.26
CA LYS A 439 46.15 -13.77 13.54
C LYS A 439 46.62 -15.09 12.90
N LEU A 440 45.87 -16.17 13.13
CA LEU A 440 46.15 -17.48 12.54
C LEU A 440 46.04 -17.44 11.02
N MET A 441 45.04 -16.72 10.49
CA MET A 441 44.88 -16.51 9.06
C MET A 441 46.06 -15.75 8.45
N TYR A 442 46.58 -14.72 9.14
CA TYR A 442 47.78 -14.01 8.71
C TYR A 442 49.01 -14.94 8.65
N GLU A 443 49.22 -15.74 9.70
CA GLU A 443 50.34 -16.69 9.79
C GLU A 443 50.27 -17.72 8.66
N GLU A 444 49.08 -18.27 8.39
CA GLU A 444 48.85 -19.25 7.34
C GLU A 444 49.08 -18.67 5.93
N LEU A 445 48.54 -17.48 5.65
CA LEU A 445 48.72 -16.84 4.35
C LEU A 445 50.17 -16.37 4.13
N SER A 446 50.86 -15.93 5.19
CA SER A 446 52.28 -15.59 5.14
C SER A 446 53.13 -16.81 4.81
N LEU A 447 52.81 -17.97 5.39
CA LEU A 447 53.47 -19.23 5.09
C LEU A 447 53.22 -19.67 3.64
N PHE A 448 51.98 -19.54 3.16
CA PHE A 448 51.59 -19.98 1.82
C PHE A 448 52.15 -19.10 0.70
N PHE A 449 52.09 -17.77 0.85
CA PHE A 449 52.49 -16.81 -0.18
C PHE A 449 53.92 -16.28 -0.02
N GLY A 450 54.57 -16.55 1.11
CA GLY A 450 55.92 -16.06 1.45
C GLY A 450 55.99 -14.53 1.49
N ASP A 451 57.17 -13.99 1.16
CA ASP A 451 57.48 -12.55 1.24
C ASP A 451 56.52 -11.66 0.44
N LYS A 452 55.87 -12.21 -0.61
CA LYS A 452 54.91 -11.46 -1.43
C LYS A 452 53.61 -11.16 -0.70
N PHE A 453 53.29 -11.89 0.37
CA PHE A 453 52.03 -11.69 1.10
C PHE A 453 51.94 -10.28 1.70
N ASP A 454 53.02 -9.81 2.31
CA ASP A 454 53.05 -8.49 2.95
C ASP A 454 52.85 -7.35 1.93
N GLU A 455 53.40 -7.50 0.73
CA GLU A 455 53.17 -6.55 -0.37
C GLU A 455 51.69 -6.56 -0.81
N MET A 456 51.08 -7.74 -0.96
CA MET A 456 49.66 -7.87 -1.30
C MET A 456 48.76 -7.28 -0.22
N LEU A 457 49.08 -7.55 1.05
CA LEU A 457 48.35 -7.06 2.21
C LEU A 457 48.39 -5.53 2.28
N ALA A 458 49.57 -4.93 2.13
CA ALA A 458 49.72 -3.47 2.13
C ALA A 458 48.89 -2.81 1.02
N LYS A 459 48.99 -3.32 -0.22
CA LYS A 459 48.20 -2.83 -1.36
C LYS A 459 46.69 -2.97 -1.13
N ALA A 460 46.25 -4.05 -0.50
CA ALA A 460 44.84 -4.27 -0.20
C ALA A 460 44.33 -3.35 0.93
N VAL A 461 45.16 -3.06 1.93
CA VAL A 461 44.87 -2.07 2.98
C VAL A 461 44.72 -0.67 2.39
N GLU A 462 45.63 -0.26 1.51
CA GLU A 462 45.55 1.04 0.82
C GLU A 462 44.25 1.21 0.02
N ARG A 463 43.72 0.11 -0.52
CA ARG A 463 42.43 0.08 -1.24
C ARG A 463 41.20 -0.01 -0.32
N GLY A 464 41.39 -0.06 0.99
CA GLY A 464 40.30 -0.15 1.97
C GLY A 464 39.64 -1.53 2.06
N ASN A 465 40.34 -2.61 1.68
CA ASN A 465 39.79 -3.97 1.82
C ASN A 465 39.66 -4.36 3.30
N LEU A 466 38.44 -4.66 3.74
CA LEU A 466 38.14 -4.93 5.16
C LEU A 466 38.88 -6.15 5.73
N ILE A 467 39.04 -7.23 4.95
CA ILE A 467 39.75 -8.43 5.40
C ILE A 467 41.24 -8.11 5.55
N ALA A 468 41.81 -7.37 4.59
CA ALA A 468 43.20 -6.91 4.66
C ALA A 468 43.45 -6.04 5.90
N MET A 469 42.59 -5.06 6.19
CA MET A 469 42.72 -4.21 7.37
C MET A 469 42.70 -5.02 8.68
N ARG A 470 41.81 -6.02 8.79
CA ARG A 470 41.74 -6.90 9.96
C ARG A 470 43.00 -7.72 10.15
N LEU A 471 43.55 -8.28 9.07
CA LEU A 471 44.81 -9.03 9.10
C LEU A 471 45.99 -8.14 9.46
N TYR A 472 46.04 -6.93 8.92
CA TYR A 472 47.07 -5.94 9.22
C TYR A 472 47.09 -5.53 10.70
N TRP A 473 45.92 -5.32 11.30
CA TRP A 473 45.83 -5.03 12.74
C TRP A 473 46.16 -6.23 13.61
N ALA A 474 45.74 -7.43 13.21
CA ALA A 474 46.10 -8.67 13.92
C ALA A 474 47.62 -8.94 13.90
N LYS A 475 48.32 -8.49 12.85
CA LYS A 475 49.79 -8.52 12.77
C LYS A 475 50.43 -7.59 13.81
N ARG A 476 49.86 -6.40 14.03
CA ARG A 476 50.39 -5.33 14.89
C ARG A 476 50.12 -5.49 16.37
N SER A 477 49.23 -6.39 16.78
CA SER A 477 48.92 -6.66 18.19
C SER A 477 49.89 -7.64 18.86
N LYS A 478 51.07 -7.87 18.26
CA LYS A 478 52.26 -8.45 18.91
C LYS A 478 53.03 -7.35 19.61
#